data_AF-A0AAD6P194-F1
#
_entry.id   AF-A0AAD6P194-F1
#
_cell.length_a   1.000
_cell.length_b   1.000
_cell.length_c   1.000
_cell.angle_alpha   90.00
_cell.angle_beta   90.00
_cell.angle_gamma   90.00
#
_symmetry.space_group_name_H-M   'P 1'
#
loop_
_entity.id
_entity.type
_entity.pdbx_description
1 polymer ?
#
loop_
_entity_poly.entity_id
_entity_poly.type
_entity_poly.pdbx_seq_one_letter_code
_entity_poly.pdbx_strand_id
1 'polypeptide(L)' 'MVMLGEQLYPLVERLEPEHVAKVTGMLLEMDQTEVLHLIESPDALKKKVAEAMQVLQEVGAASSVGDQLGSLALNE' A
#
# COMPACT_ATOMS: atom_id res chain seq x y z
N MET A 1 5.31 19.42 2.94
CA MET A 1 4.96 18.02 2.60
C MET A 1 4.38 17.24 3.79
N VAL A 2 4.84 17.45 5.03
CA VAL A 2 4.37 16.70 6.23
C VAL A 2 2.84 16.73 6.45
N MET A 3 2.16 17.83 6.09
CA MET A 3 0.73 17.99 6.42
C MET A 3 -0.25 17.10 5.64
N LEU A 4 0.10 16.65 4.42
CA LEU A 4 -0.81 15.80 3.65
C LEU A 4 -0.81 14.37 4.16
N GLY A 5 0.36 13.86 4.56
CA GLY A 5 0.49 12.53 5.17
C GLY A 5 -0.29 12.40 6.47
N GLU A 6 -0.23 13.40 7.35
CA GLU A 6 -0.96 13.38 8.62
C GLU A 6 -2.49 13.47 8.45
N GLN A 7 -2.98 14.02 7.33
CA GLN A 7 -4.41 14.03 7.00
C GLN A 7 -4.85 12.75 6.30
N LEU A 8 -4.00 12.18 5.44
CA LEU A 8 -4.29 10.96 4.70
C LEU A 8 -4.25 9.71 5.60
N TYR A 9 -3.30 9.66 6.54
CA TYR A 9 -3.08 8.52 7.42
C TYR A 9 -4.35 8.05 8.15
N PRO A 10 -5.10 8.91 8.89
CA PRO A 10 -6.32 8.47 9.57
C PRO A 10 -7.44 8.04 8.62
N LEU A 11 -7.44 8.52 7.36
CA LEU A 11 -8.43 8.07 6.37
C LEU A 11 -8.12 6.65 5.88
N VAL A 12 -6.84 6.37 5.61
CA VAL A 12 -6.38 5.04 5.22
C VAL A 12 -6.45 4.07 6.39
N GLU A 13 -6.12 4.48 7.62
CA GLU A 13 -6.19 3.63 8.83
C GLU A 13 -7.59 3.08 9.06
N ARG A 14 -8.62 3.89 8.82
CA ARG A 14 -10.03 3.47 8.96
C ARG A 14 -10.46 2.46 7.91
N LEU A 15 -9.74 2.40 6.79
CA LEU A 15 -9.98 1.46 5.68
C LEU A 15 -9.15 0.19 5.85
N GLU A 16 -7.85 0.34 6.11
CA GLU A 16 -6.84 -0.71 6.17
C GLU A 16 -5.85 -0.39 7.32
N PRO A 17 -6.19 -0.73 8.57
CA PRO A 17 -5.32 -0.45 9.72
C PRO A 17 -4.06 -1.34 9.74
N GLU A 18 -4.12 -2.52 9.12
CA GLU A 18 -3.01 -3.49 9.11
C GLU A 18 -1.84 -3.04 8.22
N HIS A 19 -2.14 -2.38 7.10
CA HIS A 19 -1.15 -1.95 6.12
C HIS A 19 -1.09 -0.43 5.95
N VAL A 20 -1.70 0.34 6.85
CA VAL A 20 -1.84 1.81 6.74
C VAL A 20 -0.51 2.50 6.44
N ALA A 21 0.57 2.17 7.14
CA ALA A 21 1.87 2.83 6.97
C ALA A 21 2.46 2.57 5.57
N LYS A 22 2.28 1.35 5.05
CA LYS A 22 2.79 0.94 3.73
C LYS A 22 1.95 1.55 2.61
N VAL A 23 0.62 1.46 2.72
CA VAL A 23 -0.32 2.04 1.75
C VAL A 23 -0.19 3.57 1.73
N THR A 24 -0.16 4.22 2.90
CA THR A 24 0.02 5.67 3.02
C THR A 24 1.38 6.11 2.46
N GLY A 25 2.45 5.34 2.69
CA GLY A 25 3.76 5.58 2.09
C GLY A 25 3.71 5.60 0.57
N MET A 26 3.10 4.57 -0.04
CA MET A 26 2.95 4.48 -1.50
C MET A 26 2.07 5.60 -2.08
N LEU A 27 1.02 6.01 -1.36
CA LEU A 27 0.16 7.11 -1.78
C LEU A 27 0.88 8.47 -1.68
N LEU A 28 1.81 8.63 -0.74
CA LEU A 28 2.62 9.83 -0.58
C LEU A 28 3.74 9.98 -1.62
N GLU A 29 4.03 8.92 -2.38
CA GLU A 29 4.92 8.98 -3.56
C GLU A 29 4.23 9.64 -4.78
N MET A 30 2.91 9.87 -4.71
CA MET A 30 2.13 10.54 -5.76
C MET A 30 2.26 12.06 -5.70
N ASP A 31 1.84 12.73 -6.77
CA ASP A 31 1.79 14.19 -6.84
C ASP A 31 0.87 14.79 -5.77
N GLN A 32 1.24 15.99 -5.28
CA GLN A 32 0.48 16.71 -4.26
C GLN A 32 -1.01 16.87 -4.61
N THR A 33 -1.31 17.15 -5.88
CA THR A 33 -2.68 17.33 -6.38
C THR A 33 -3.49 16.04 -6.32
N GLU A 34 -2.87 14.90 -6.62
CA GLU A 34 -3.55 13.59 -6.52
C GLU A 34 -3.86 13.25 -5.07
N VAL A 35 -2.90 13.42 -4.16
CA VAL A 35 -3.11 13.18 -2.72
C VAL A 35 -4.24 14.05 -2.18
N LEU A 36 -4.32 15.32 -2.60
CA LEU A 36 -5.39 16.23 -2.19
C LEU A 36 -6.76 15.72 -2.68
N HIS A 37 -6.85 15.29 -3.94
CA HIS A 37 -8.07 14.71 -4.49
C HIS A 37 -8.51 13.42 -3.77
N LEU A 38 -7.57 12.60 -3.30
CA LEU A 38 -7.87 11.42 -2.49
C LEU A 38 -8.46 11.78 -1.11
N ILE A 39 -7.99 12.87 -0.50
CA ILE A 39 -8.53 13.36 0.78
C ILE A 39 -9.94 13.94 0.59
N GLU A 40 -10.18 14.64 -0.54
CA GLU A 40 -11.49 15.21 -0.86
C GLU A 40 -12.51 14.17 -1.33
N SER A 41 -12.05 13.03 -1.87
CA SER A 41 -12.91 12.02 -2.49
C SER A 41 -12.71 10.62 -1.89
N PRO A 42 -13.59 10.17 -0.97
CA PRO A 42 -13.45 8.88 -0.28
C PRO A 42 -13.51 7.66 -1.21
N ASP A 43 -14.28 7.74 -2.30
CA ASP A 43 -14.31 6.70 -3.34
C ASP A 43 -12.96 6.56 -4.06
N ALA A 44 -12.29 7.69 -4.34
CA ALA A 44 -10.98 7.69 -4.96
C ALA A 44 -9.93 7.07 -4.02
N LEU A 45 -9.96 7.45 -2.74
CA LEU A 45 -9.11 6.87 -1.71
C LEU A 45 -9.27 5.35 -1.63
N LYS A 46 -10.50 4.84 -1.52
CA LYS A 46 -10.77 3.40 -1.49
C LYS A 46 -10.19 2.67 -2.69
N LYS A 47 -10.40 3.21 -3.89
CA LYS A 47 -9.89 2.62 -5.13
C LYS A 47 -8.36 2.58 -5.13
N LYS A 48 -7.72 3.65 -4.70
CA LYS A 48 -6.26 3.76 -4.61
C LYS A 48 -5.66 2.86 -3.53
N VAL A 49 -6.31 2.75 -2.38
CA VAL A 49 -5.93 1.80 -1.33
C VAL A 49 -5.99 0.36 -1.86
N ALA A 50 -7.03 0.00 -2.61
CA ALA A 50 -7.15 -1.33 -3.23
C ALA A 50 -6.05 -1.60 -4.27
N GLU A 51 -5.73 -0.60 -5.12
CA GLU A 51 -4.61 -0.69 -6.08
C GLU A 51 -3.28 -0.84 -5.35
N ALA A 52 -3.00 0.00 -4.34
CA ALA A 52 -1.80 -0.07 -3.54
C ALA A 52 -1.67 -1.42 -2.81
N MET A 53 -2.78 -1.98 -2.32
CA MET A 53 -2.82 -3.32 -1.72
C MET A 53 -2.48 -4.42 -2.72
N GLN A 54 -2.97 -4.36 -3.96
CA GLN A 54 -2.57 -5.29 -5.00
C GLN A 54 -1.06 -5.19 -5.28
N VAL A 55 -0.55 -3.97 -5.43
CA VAL A 55 0.89 -3.76 -5.67
C VAL A 55 1.71 -4.23 -4.46
N LEU A 56 1.26 -3.96 -3.23
CA LEU A 56 1.89 -4.48 -2.01
C LEU A 56 1.85 -6.01 -1.95
N GLN A 57 0.85 -6.66 -2.52
CA GLN A 57 0.78 -8.11 -2.59
C GLN A 57 1.74 -8.67 -3.65
N GLU A 58 1.92 -7.99 -4.79
CA GLU A 58 2.95 -8.31 -5.78
C GLU A 58 4.38 -8.07 -5.26
N VAL A 59 4.62 -6.91 -4.64
CA VAL A 59 5.92 -6.53 -4.05
C VAL A 59 6.17 -7.35 -2.79
N GLY A 60 5.15 -7.63 -1.99
CA GLY A 60 5.20 -8.47 -0.80
C GLY A 60 5.42 -9.94 -1.13
N ALA A 61 4.85 -10.43 -2.23
CA ALA A 61 5.21 -11.74 -2.79
C ALA A 61 6.69 -11.77 -3.19
N ALA A 62 7.22 -10.71 -3.79
CA ALA A 62 8.67 -10.59 -4.06
C ALA A 62 9.51 -10.45 -2.77
N SER A 63 8.96 -9.86 -1.71
CA SER A 63 9.60 -9.73 -0.40
C SER A 63 9.59 -11.04 0.42
N SER A 64 8.74 -12.00 0.04
CA SER A 64 8.63 -13.34 0.64
C SER A 64 9.27 -14.45 -0.21
N VAL A 65 10.02 -14.12 -1.28
CA VAL A 65 10.82 -15.11 -2.03
C VAL A 65 12.00 -15.67 -1.20
N GLY A 66 12.16 -15.25 0.06
CA GLY A 66 13.13 -15.84 1.00
C GLY A 66 12.77 -17.23 1.54
N ASP A 67 11.50 -17.67 1.53
CA ASP A 67 11.10 -18.81 2.40
C ASP A 67 10.62 -20.09 1.69
N GLN A 68 10.54 -20.13 0.34
CA GLN A 68 10.04 -21.35 -0.34
C GLN A 68 10.84 -21.80 -1.58
N LEU A 69 12.11 -21.43 -1.70
CA LEU A 69 13.03 -22.02 -2.71
C LEU A 69 13.85 -23.22 -2.18
N GLY A 70 13.40 -23.86 -1.09
CA GLY A 70 14.11 -24.98 -0.44
C GLY A 70 13.53 -26.38 -0.68
N SER A 71 12.37 -26.54 -1.32
CA SER A 71 11.67 -27.84 -1.37
C SER A 71 11.68 -28.56 -2.73
N LEU A 72 12.36 -28.03 -3.75
CA LEU A 72 12.59 -28.74 -5.02
C LEU A 72 13.98 -29.39 -5.09
N ALA A 73 14.56 -29.75 -3.94
CA ALA A 73 15.67 -30.69 -3.89
C ALA A 73 15.19 -32.06 -4.39
N LEU A 74 15.42 -32.23 -5.69
CA LEU A 74 15.38 -33.42 -6.53
C LEU A 74 15.47 -34.73 -5.73
N ASN A 75 14.36 -35.47 -5.83
CA ASN A 75 14.23 -36.90 -5.58
C ASN A 75 15.39 -37.69 -6.20
N GLU A 76 16.18 -38.36 -5.37
CA GLU A 76 17.04 -39.49 -5.78
C GLU A 76 16.22 -40.74 -6.15
#